data_AF-A0A946ZYL9-F1
#
_entry.id   AF-A0A946ZYL9-F1
#
_cell.length_a   1.000
_cell.length_b   1.000
_cell.length_c   1.000
_cell.angle_alpha   90.00
_cell.angle_beta   90.00
_cell.angle_gamma   90.00
#
_symmetry.space_group_name_H-M   'P 1'
#
loop_
_entity.id
_entity.type
_entity.pdbx_description
1 polymer ?
#
loop_
_entity_poly.entity_id
_entity_poly.type
_entity_poly.pdbx_seq_one_letter_code
_entity_poly.pdbx_strand_id
1 'polypeptide(L)'
;MIKKLLILLVVSIGVNALQAQSKKELQAEIVQLQARLAQKDSVITATQKQERISAARAESFEKQVGELQDANATLLNNLKIFTEASSRRSDNISKTLESLREKEAQLKFINDELSKNDSIALLLITEFKQSLGESAQMKVSQGGVSLPLSQEFLVGDDESATTLTAEASDYLSKVAQTIKKHGSWEFDLISQENGIIDPPEREAQIAAILQIISQETGRNALTISPKRRDGLINAFEIRLHPRYPDFYMAVRKNIKN
;
A
#
# COMPACT_ATOMS: atom_id res chain seq x y z
N MET A 1 68.40 -19.70 -123.35
CA MET A 1 68.33 -18.82 -122.17
C MET A 1 66.89 -18.52 -121.72
N ILE A 2 65.94 -18.29 -122.63
CA ILE A 2 64.53 -17.91 -122.32
C ILE A 2 63.77 -18.91 -121.42
N LYS A 3 63.90 -20.24 -121.62
CA LYS A 3 63.25 -21.24 -120.74
C LYS A 3 63.73 -21.20 -119.28
N LYS A 4 65.00 -20.86 -119.02
CA LYS A 4 65.53 -20.76 -117.65
C LYS A 4 65.06 -19.48 -116.93
N LEU A 5 64.86 -18.39 -117.69
CA LEU A 5 64.35 -17.12 -117.16
C LEU A 5 62.87 -17.22 -116.76
N LEU A 6 62.07 -17.97 -117.54
CA LEU A 6 60.64 -18.13 -117.30
C LEU A 6 60.35 -19.00 -116.06
N ILE A 7 61.18 -20.02 -115.80
CA ILE A 7 61.12 -20.83 -114.58
C ILE A 7 61.49 -19.99 -113.34
N LEU A 8 62.50 -19.12 -113.44
CA LEU A 8 62.89 -18.23 -112.34
C LEU A 8 61.78 -17.23 -111.97
N LEU A 9 61.06 -16.71 -112.97
CA LEU A 9 59.93 -15.79 -112.75
C LEU A 9 58.75 -16.47 -112.04
N VAL A 10 58.42 -17.70 -112.44
CA VAL A 10 57.33 -18.48 -111.83
C VAL A 10 57.67 -18.87 -110.39
N VAL A 11 58.93 -19.24 -110.11
CA VAL A 11 59.41 -19.53 -108.75
C VAL A 11 59.38 -18.26 -107.88
N SER A 12 59.81 -17.11 -108.42
CA SER A 12 59.73 -15.81 -107.72
C SER A 12 58.30 -15.45 -107.33
N ILE A 13 57.33 -15.59 -108.23
CA ILE A 13 55.92 -15.31 -107.95
C ILE A 13 55.34 -16.29 -106.92
N GLY A 14 55.71 -17.58 -107.01
CA GLY A 14 55.31 -18.60 -106.04
C GLY A 14 55.82 -18.35 -104.62
N VAL A 15 57.08 -17.92 -104.47
CA VAL A 15 57.66 -17.59 -103.16
C VAL A 15 57.01 -16.35 -102.54
N ASN A 16 56.68 -15.33 -103.35
CA ASN A 16 55.97 -14.14 -102.87
C ASN A 16 54.51 -14.45 -102.47
N ALA A 17 53.82 -15.35 -103.19
CA ALA A 17 52.47 -15.79 -102.85
C ALA A 17 52.45 -16.60 -101.53
N LEU A 18 53.42 -17.50 -101.33
CA LEU A 18 53.59 -18.25 -100.07
C LEU A 18 53.90 -17.33 -98.88
N GLN A 19 54.77 -16.34 -99.06
CA GLN A 19 55.06 -15.35 -98.00
C GLN A 19 53.85 -14.47 -97.69
N ALA A 20 53.04 -14.08 -98.69
CA ALA A 20 51.82 -13.32 -98.50
C ALA A 20 50.74 -14.13 -97.74
N GLN A 21 50.64 -15.44 -97.99
CA GLN A 21 49.74 -16.33 -97.27
C GLN A 21 50.11 -16.42 -95.79
N SER A 22 51.40 -16.60 -95.46
CA SER A 22 51.86 -16.63 -94.06
C SER A 22 51.69 -15.30 -93.32
N LYS A 23 51.86 -14.15 -94.01
CA LYS A 23 51.60 -12.82 -93.42
C LYS A 23 50.12 -12.61 -93.09
N LYS A 24 49.22 -13.10 -93.94
CA LYS A 24 47.77 -13.00 -93.73
C LYS A 24 47.32 -13.88 -92.57
N GLU A 25 47.93 -15.06 -92.43
CA GLU A 25 47.74 -15.98 -91.31
C GLU A 25 48.23 -15.37 -89.98
N LEU A 26 49.44 -14.78 -89.98
CA LEU A 26 49.97 -14.04 -88.82
C LEU A 26 49.08 -12.84 -88.43
N GLN A 27 48.56 -12.09 -89.41
CA GLN A 27 47.63 -11.00 -89.15
C GLN A 27 46.31 -11.49 -88.56
N ALA A 28 45.78 -12.62 -89.04
CA ALA A 28 44.58 -13.24 -88.48
C ALA A 28 44.81 -13.70 -87.03
N GLU A 29 45.98 -14.26 -86.72
CA GLU A 29 46.35 -14.67 -85.37
C GLU A 29 46.50 -13.47 -84.42
N ILE A 30 47.12 -12.37 -84.87
CA ILE A 30 47.20 -11.13 -84.10
C ILE A 30 45.81 -10.57 -83.77
N VAL A 31 44.90 -10.54 -84.74
CA VAL A 31 43.52 -10.08 -84.53
C VAL A 31 42.79 -11.00 -83.55
N GLN A 32 42.97 -12.32 -83.64
CA GLN A 32 42.41 -13.27 -82.66
C GLN A 32 42.97 -13.08 -81.25
N LEU A 33 44.28 -12.88 -81.11
CA LEU A 33 44.93 -12.66 -79.83
C LEU A 33 44.47 -11.33 -79.19
N GLN A 34 44.34 -10.28 -80.00
CA GLN A 34 43.78 -8.99 -79.55
C GLN A 34 42.32 -9.13 -79.11
N ALA A 35 41.50 -9.88 -79.85
CA ALA A 35 40.12 -10.15 -79.46
C ALA A 35 40.04 -10.96 -78.15
N ARG A 36 40.90 -11.96 -77.95
CA ARG A 36 40.98 -12.75 -76.70
C ARG A 36 41.47 -11.91 -75.53
N LEU A 37 42.42 -11.00 -75.74
CA LEU A 37 42.88 -10.06 -74.71
C LEU A 37 41.75 -9.12 -74.30
N ALA A 38 41.08 -8.48 -75.26
CA ALA A 38 39.93 -7.61 -74.97
C ALA A 38 38.81 -8.37 -74.22
N GLN A 39 38.53 -9.62 -74.62
CA GLN A 39 37.59 -10.48 -73.91
C GLN A 39 38.05 -10.75 -72.47
N LYS A 40 39.31 -11.14 -72.25
CA LYS A 40 39.84 -11.36 -70.91
C LYS A 40 39.80 -10.10 -70.06
N ASP A 41 40.16 -8.94 -70.60
CA ASP A 41 40.14 -7.66 -69.88
C ASP A 41 38.70 -7.28 -69.46
N SER A 42 37.72 -7.51 -70.34
CA SER A 42 36.30 -7.31 -70.00
C SER A 42 35.85 -8.24 -68.87
N VAL A 43 36.26 -9.52 -68.90
CA VAL A 43 35.93 -10.50 -67.86
C VAL A 43 36.60 -10.14 -66.54
N ILE A 44 37.87 -9.74 -66.56
CA ILE A 44 38.59 -9.30 -65.36
C ILE A 44 37.88 -8.08 -64.75
N THR A 45 37.52 -7.10 -65.57
CA THR A 45 36.82 -5.88 -65.09
C THR A 45 35.45 -6.23 -64.50
N ALA A 46 34.69 -7.13 -65.14
CA ALA A 46 33.41 -7.59 -64.62
C ALA A 46 33.57 -8.38 -63.30
N THR A 47 34.60 -9.22 -63.20
CA THR A 47 34.88 -10.03 -62.01
C THR A 47 35.33 -9.16 -60.84
N GLN A 48 36.23 -8.20 -61.07
CA GLN A 48 36.65 -7.22 -60.06
C GLN A 48 35.48 -6.36 -59.57
N LYS A 49 34.58 -5.96 -60.48
CA LYS A 49 33.36 -5.25 -60.10
C LYS A 49 32.46 -6.12 -59.21
N GLN A 50 32.27 -7.38 -59.56
CA GLN A 50 31.45 -8.31 -58.79
C GLN A 50 32.06 -8.60 -57.41
N GLU A 51 33.38 -8.76 -57.33
CA GLU A 51 34.13 -8.95 -56.09
C GLU A 51 33.95 -7.74 -55.16
N ARG A 52 34.12 -6.52 -55.68
CA ARG A 52 33.89 -5.29 -54.91
C ARG A 52 32.46 -5.18 -54.39
N ILE A 53 31.46 -5.53 -55.21
CA ILE A 53 30.06 -5.53 -54.79
C ILE A 53 29.82 -6.59 -53.71
N SER A 54 30.40 -7.78 -53.87
CA SER A 54 30.27 -8.86 -52.89
C SER A 54 30.94 -8.52 -51.56
N ALA A 55 32.14 -7.93 -51.60
CA ALA A 55 32.87 -7.48 -50.42
C ALA A 55 32.09 -6.39 -49.68
N ALA A 56 31.57 -5.38 -50.40
CA ALA A 56 30.73 -4.34 -49.81
C ALA A 56 29.44 -4.89 -49.17
N ARG A 57 28.84 -5.92 -49.76
CA ARG A 57 27.69 -6.61 -49.15
C ARG A 57 28.07 -7.40 -47.90
N ALA A 58 29.21 -8.09 -47.93
CA ALA A 58 29.70 -8.84 -46.77
C ALA A 58 29.95 -7.90 -45.59
N GLU A 59 30.64 -6.77 -45.81
CA GLU A 59 30.87 -5.75 -44.80
C GLU A 59 29.55 -5.15 -44.27
N SER A 60 28.59 -4.88 -45.16
CA SER A 60 27.27 -4.40 -44.76
C SER A 60 26.50 -5.42 -43.91
N PHE A 61 26.56 -6.71 -44.25
CA PHE A 61 25.93 -7.76 -43.46
C PHE A 61 26.63 -7.97 -42.12
N GLU A 62 27.96 -7.92 -42.08
CA GLU A 62 28.72 -8.02 -40.84
C GLU A 62 28.38 -6.86 -39.89
N LYS A 63 28.27 -5.64 -40.42
CA LYS A 63 27.80 -4.48 -39.66
C LYS A 63 26.37 -4.66 -39.14
N GLN A 64 25.44 -5.12 -39.97
CA GLN A 64 24.06 -5.38 -39.55
C GLN A 64 23.97 -6.48 -38.48
N VAL A 65 24.80 -7.53 -38.58
CA VAL A 65 24.88 -8.57 -37.55
C VAL A 65 25.38 -7.99 -36.23
N GLY A 66 26.39 -7.12 -36.26
CA GLY A 66 26.87 -6.41 -35.07
C GLY A 66 25.77 -5.53 -34.44
N GLU A 67 25.11 -4.71 -35.25
CA GLU A 67 23.99 -3.87 -34.79
C GLU A 67 22.84 -4.70 -34.20
N LEU A 68 22.51 -5.85 -34.81
CA LEU A 68 21.51 -6.77 -34.28
C LEU A 68 21.94 -7.42 -32.96
N GLN A 69 23.21 -7.78 -32.83
CA GLN A 69 23.75 -8.33 -31.58
C GLN A 69 23.69 -7.28 -30.46
N ASP A 70 24.09 -6.04 -30.74
CA ASP A 70 24.04 -4.92 -29.79
C ASP A 70 22.60 -4.57 -29.39
N ALA A 71 21.68 -4.55 -30.36
CA ALA A 71 20.26 -4.36 -30.09
C ALA A 71 19.69 -5.48 -29.21
N ASN A 72 20.05 -6.74 -29.49
CA ASN A 72 19.60 -7.88 -28.70
C ASN A 72 20.18 -7.85 -27.27
N ALA A 73 21.46 -7.51 -27.11
CA ALA A 73 22.08 -7.31 -25.81
C ALA A 73 21.37 -6.20 -24.99
N THR A 74 21.02 -5.09 -25.65
CA THR A 74 20.27 -3.99 -25.04
C THR A 74 18.86 -4.44 -24.63
N LEU A 75 18.16 -5.19 -25.50
CA LEU A 75 16.84 -5.73 -25.20
C LEU A 75 16.86 -6.71 -24.02
N LEU A 76 17.85 -7.60 -23.97
CA LEU A 76 18.03 -8.53 -22.85
C LEU A 76 18.32 -7.79 -21.54
N ASN A 77 19.15 -6.75 -21.58
CA ASN A 77 19.42 -5.93 -20.40
C ASN A 77 18.16 -5.19 -19.93
N ASN A 78 17.39 -4.60 -20.84
CA ASN A 78 16.13 -3.95 -20.53
C ASN A 78 15.10 -4.93 -19.95
N LEU A 79 15.03 -6.14 -20.51
CA LEU A 79 14.17 -7.20 -19.98
C LEU A 79 14.58 -7.59 -18.56
N LYS A 80 15.88 -7.74 -18.30
CA LYS A 80 16.40 -8.02 -16.94
C LYS A 80 16.01 -6.92 -15.95
N ILE A 81 16.23 -5.65 -16.30
CA ILE A 81 15.85 -4.50 -15.45
C ILE A 81 14.34 -4.52 -15.20
N PHE A 82 13.53 -4.78 -16.23
CA PHE A 82 12.08 -4.86 -16.11
C PHE A 82 11.64 -6.01 -15.18
N THR A 83 12.22 -7.20 -15.33
CA THR A 83 11.92 -8.36 -14.49
C THR A 83 12.31 -8.10 -13.04
N GLU A 84 13.49 -7.52 -12.78
CA GLU A 84 13.91 -7.13 -11.43
C GLU A 84 12.98 -6.08 -10.82
N ALA A 85 12.62 -5.05 -11.58
CA ALA A 85 11.69 -4.01 -11.13
C ALA A 85 10.30 -4.59 -10.86
N SER A 86 9.83 -5.51 -11.70
CA SER A 86 8.54 -6.21 -11.55
C SER A 86 8.55 -7.07 -10.29
N SER A 87 9.62 -7.85 -10.06
CA SER A 87 9.80 -8.64 -8.84
C SER A 87 9.76 -7.77 -7.59
N ARG A 88 10.54 -6.67 -7.57
CA ARG A 88 10.56 -5.74 -6.44
C ARG A 88 9.18 -5.10 -6.19
N ARG A 89 8.43 -4.78 -7.25
CA ARG A 89 7.05 -4.29 -7.13
C ARG A 89 6.15 -5.37 -6.51
N SER A 90 6.24 -6.62 -6.96
CA SER A 90 5.49 -7.75 -6.40
C SER A 90 5.82 -7.98 -4.91
N ASP A 91 7.09 -7.88 -4.54
CA ASP A 91 7.53 -8.02 -3.14
C ASP A 91 6.99 -6.87 -2.27
N ASN A 92 7.05 -5.63 -2.77
CA ASN A 92 6.50 -4.48 -2.07
C ASN A 92 4.98 -4.57 -1.92
N ILE A 93 4.27 -5.05 -2.96
CA ILE A 93 2.83 -5.33 -2.89
C ILE A 93 2.56 -6.40 -1.83
N SER A 94 3.34 -7.48 -1.80
CA SER A 94 3.18 -8.55 -0.80
C SER A 94 3.39 -8.05 0.62
N LYS A 95 4.43 -7.25 0.87
CA LYS A 95 4.65 -6.60 2.17
C LYS A 95 3.54 -5.63 2.55
N THR A 96 3.04 -4.87 1.58
CA THR A 96 1.93 -3.93 1.80
C THR A 96 0.65 -4.70 2.15
N LEU A 97 0.37 -5.80 1.45
CA LEU A 97 -0.78 -6.65 1.70
C LEU A 97 -0.71 -7.33 3.07
N GLU A 98 0.48 -7.76 3.49
CA GLU A 98 0.70 -8.33 4.81
C GLU A 98 0.47 -7.29 5.91
N SER A 99 1.05 -6.10 5.76
CA SER A 99 0.81 -5.00 6.70
C SER A 99 -0.67 -4.60 6.74
N LEU A 100 -1.37 -4.59 5.60
CA LEU A 100 -2.81 -4.34 5.56
C LEU A 100 -3.60 -5.43 6.27
N ARG A 101 -3.26 -6.71 6.09
CA ARG A 101 -3.90 -7.82 6.80
C ARG A 101 -3.71 -7.73 8.31
N GLU A 102 -2.51 -7.41 8.76
CA GLU A 102 -2.21 -7.21 10.18
C GLU A 102 -3.04 -6.04 10.75
N LYS A 103 -3.12 -4.92 10.02
CA LYS A 103 -3.94 -3.76 10.40
C LYS A 103 -5.42 -4.07 10.41
N GLU A 104 -5.93 -4.84 9.44
CA GLU A 104 -7.32 -5.28 9.40
C GLU A 104 -7.65 -6.19 10.59
N ALA A 105 -6.75 -7.12 10.95
CA ALA A 105 -6.91 -7.96 12.14
C ALA A 105 -6.95 -7.12 13.43
N GLN A 106 -6.05 -6.13 13.56
CA GLN A 106 -6.05 -5.18 14.67
C GLN A 106 -7.35 -4.38 14.75
N LEU A 107 -7.83 -3.85 13.61
CA LEU A 107 -9.09 -3.09 13.54
C LEU A 107 -10.30 -3.97 13.87
N LYS A 108 -10.33 -5.21 13.38
CA LYS A 108 -11.38 -6.17 13.69
C LYS A 108 -11.42 -6.46 15.20
N PHE A 109 -10.27 -6.69 15.83
CA PHE A 109 -10.20 -6.89 17.27
C PHE A 109 -10.73 -5.68 18.05
N ILE A 110 -10.33 -4.46 17.67
CA ILE A 110 -10.82 -3.23 18.30
C ILE A 110 -12.34 -3.09 18.14
N ASN A 111 -12.87 -3.37 16.95
CA ASN A 111 -14.29 -3.29 16.68
C ASN A 111 -15.09 -4.34 17.46
N ASP A 112 -14.60 -5.58 17.51
CA ASP A 112 -15.22 -6.66 18.28
C ASP A 112 -15.26 -6.33 19.78
N GLU A 113 -14.17 -5.79 20.36
CA GLU A 113 -14.14 -5.36 21.76
C GLU A 113 -15.03 -4.14 22.03
N LEU A 114 -15.07 -3.16 21.12
CA LEU A 114 -15.96 -2.00 21.25
C LEU A 114 -17.43 -2.41 21.21
N SER A 115 -17.79 -3.30 20.27
CA SER A 115 -19.15 -3.82 20.11
C SER A 115 -19.61 -4.62 21.34
N LYS A 116 -18.70 -5.35 22.00
CA LYS A 116 -18.98 -6.02 23.28
C LYS A 116 -19.30 -5.00 24.38
N ASN A 117 -18.51 -3.94 24.49
CA ASN A 117 -18.73 -2.90 25.49
C ASN A 117 -20.07 -2.19 25.27
N ASP A 118 -20.43 -1.89 24.03
CA ASP A 118 -21.73 -1.29 23.69
C ASP A 118 -22.89 -2.24 24.00
N SER A 119 -22.74 -3.54 23.75
CA SER A 119 -23.75 -4.55 24.10
C SER A 119 -23.98 -4.62 25.61
N ILE A 120 -22.92 -4.54 26.41
CA ILE A 120 -23.02 -4.50 27.88
C ILE A 120 -23.61 -3.16 28.35
N ALA A 121 -23.25 -2.04 27.73
CA ALA A 121 -23.86 -0.74 28.04
C ALA A 121 -25.38 -0.76 27.83
N LEU A 122 -25.84 -1.36 26.73
CA LEU A 122 -27.28 -1.54 26.47
C LEU A 122 -27.95 -2.41 27.54
N LEU A 123 -27.33 -3.53 27.92
CA LEU A 123 -27.83 -4.38 29.00
C LEU A 123 -27.95 -3.61 30.33
N LEU A 124 -26.92 -2.83 30.68
CA LEU A 124 -26.90 -1.99 31.87
C LEU A 124 -28.04 -0.97 31.86
N ILE A 125 -28.29 -0.30 30.74
CA ILE A 125 -29.43 0.63 30.62
C ILE A 125 -30.75 -0.10 30.83
N THR A 126 -30.91 -1.28 30.23
CA THR A 126 -32.13 -2.08 30.41
C THR A 126 -32.33 -2.46 31.88
N GLU A 127 -31.28 -2.93 32.56
CA GLU A 127 -31.35 -3.27 33.98
C GLU A 127 -31.58 -2.05 34.88
N PHE A 128 -30.94 -0.93 34.60
CA PHE A 128 -31.19 0.32 35.31
C PHE A 128 -32.63 0.80 35.11
N LYS A 129 -33.18 0.73 33.88
CA LYS A 129 -34.60 1.05 33.63
C LYS A 129 -35.55 0.10 34.38
N GLN A 130 -35.19 -1.18 34.50
CA GLN A 130 -35.98 -2.14 35.26
C GLN A 130 -35.95 -1.87 36.78
N SER A 131 -34.80 -1.48 37.32
CA SER A 131 -34.61 -1.23 38.76
C SER A 131 -35.13 0.14 39.20
N LEU A 132 -34.93 1.17 38.37
CA LEU A 132 -35.15 2.58 38.72
C LEU A 132 -36.44 3.16 38.10
N GLY A 133 -37.05 2.44 37.16
CA GLY A 133 -38.24 2.89 36.42
C GLY A 133 -37.89 3.63 35.12
N GLU A 134 -38.88 3.74 34.23
CA GLU A 134 -38.71 4.29 32.88
C GLU A 134 -38.43 5.81 32.86
N SER A 135 -38.74 6.51 33.96
CA SER A 135 -38.50 7.95 34.15
C SER A 135 -37.04 8.31 34.47
N ALA A 136 -36.17 7.34 34.73
CA ALA A 136 -34.76 7.59 35.00
C ALA A 136 -34.04 8.14 33.76
N GLN A 137 -33.53 9.38 33.87
CA GLN A 137 -32.72 9.98 32.81
C GLN A 137 -31.34 9.33 32.79
N MET A 138 -31.01 8.68 31.68
CA MET A 138 -29.71 8.02 31.46
C MET A 138 -29.12 8.45 30.13
N LYS A 139 -27.80 8.65 30.12
CA LYS A 139 -27.07 9.05 28.92
C LYS A 139 -25.97 8.03 28.63
N VAL A 140 -25.88 7.61 27.37
CA VAL A 140 -24.76 6.78 26.91
C VAL A 140 -23.70 7.69 26.31
N SER A 141 -22.46 7.55 26.75
CA SER A 141 -21.33 8.30 26.22
C SER A 141 -20.06 7.46 26.26
N GLN A 142 -19.44 7.26 25.09
CA GLN A 142 -18.14 6.58 24.95
C GLN A 142 -18.10 5.18 25.58
N GLY A 143 -19.12 4.36 25.34
CA GLY A 143 -19.24 3.01 25.90
C GLY A 143 -19.53 2.96 27.40
N GLY A 144 -19.80 4.10 28.04
CA GLY A 144 -20.22 4.21 29.44
C GLY A 144 -21.66 4.70 29.58
N VAL A 145 -22.28 4.37 30.72
CA VAL A 145 -23.62 4.82 31.11
C VAL A 145 -23.48 5.88 32.18
N SER A 146 -24.02 7.05 31.93
CA SER A 146 -24.06 8.19 32.84
C SER A 146 -25.47 8.37 33.39
N LEU A 147 -25.58 8.44 34.71
CA LEU A 147 -26.79 8.74 35.45
C LEU A 147 -26.66 10.15 36.04
N PRO A 148 -27.19 11.19 35.36
CA PRO A 148 -27.30 12.51 35.96
C PRO A 148 -28.31 12.49 37.11
N LEU A 149 -27.94 13.12 38.22
CA LEU A 149 -28.72 13.30 39.44
C LEU A 149 -28.73 14.79 39.75
N SER A 150 -29.92 15.36 39.93
CA SER A 150 -30.06 16.77 40.27
C SER A 150 -29.86 17.00 41.77
N GLN A 151 -29.41 18.20 42.14
CA GLN A 151 -29.25 18.59 43.56
C GLN A 151 -30.57 18.41 44.32
N GLU A 152 -31.68 18.84 43.70
CA GLU A 152 -33.00 18.87 44.31
C GLU A 152 -33.50 17.47 44.65
N PHE A 153 -33.19 16.49 43.80
CA PHE A 153 -33.52 15.09 44.08
C PHE A 153 -32.70 14.54 45.24
N LEU A 154 -31.41 14.88 45.31
CA LEU A 154 -30.47 14.33 46.28
C LEU A 154 -30.64 14.91 47.68
N VAL A 155 -30.78 16.22 47.81
CA VAL A 155 -30.79 16.94 49.10
C VAL A 155 -31.99 17.88 49.28
N GLY A 156 -32.89 17.98 48.29
CA GLY A 156 -34.02 18.91 48.31
C GLY A 156 -33.66 20.32 47.84
N ASP A 157 -34.54 21.28 48.08
CA ASP A 157 -34.38 22.69 47.65
C ASP A 157 -33.30 23.45 48.45
N ASP A 158 -32.75 22.86 49.51
CA ASP A 158 -31.74 23.49 50.36
C ASP A 158 -30.33 23.14 49.88
N GLU A 159 -29.65 24.11 49.28
CA GLU A 159 -28.28 23.95 48.76
C GLU A 159 -27.25 23.62 49.86
N SER A 160 -27.54 23.95 51.13
CA SER A 160 -26.69 23.69 52.30
C SER A 160 -26.96 22.36 53.00
N ALA A 161 -28.00 21.64 52.57
CA ALA A 161 -28.35 20.36 53.16
C ALA A 161 -27.29 19.29 52.82
N THR A 162 -26.77 18.64 53.85
CA THR A 162 -25.74 17.58 53.73
C THR A 162 -26.32 16.18 53.88
N THR A 163 -27.58 16.06 54.28
CA THR A 163 -28.30 14.79 54.43
C THR A 163 -29.08 14.45 53.17
N LEU A 164 -28.89 13.24 52.67
CA LEU A 164 -29.62 12.74 51.51
C LEU A 164 -31.10 12.49 51.83
N THR A 165 -31.97 12.74 50.86
CA THR A 165 -33.39 12.40 50.98
C THR A 165 -33.59 10.88 51.08
N ALA A 166 -34.69 10.45 51.69
CA ALA A 166 -35.01 9.01 51.79
C ALA A 166 -35.21 8.37 50.41
N GLU A 167 -35.80 9.12 49.47
CA GLU A 167 -36.02 8.70 48.08
C GLU A 167 -34.68 8.57 47.32
N ALA A 168 -33.76 9.53 47.48
CA ALA A 168 -32.43 9.44 46.91
C ALA A 168 -31.63 8.25 47.47
N SER A 169 -31.75 7.98 48.77
CA SER A 169 -31.06 6.87 49.42
C SER A 169 -31.53 5.51 48.88
N ASP A 170 -32.83 5.31 48.66
CA ASP A 170 -33.39 4.10 48.03
C ASP A 170 -32.95 3.97 46.56
N TYR A 171 -32.95 5.08 45.80
CA TYR A 171 -32.48 5.11 44.42
C TYR A 171 -30.99 4.73 44.32
N LEU A 172 -30.13 5.32 45.16
CA LEU A 172 -28.69 5.04 45.19
C LEU A 172 -28.40 3.59 45.60
N SER A 173 -29.20 3.01 46.49
CA SER A 173 -29.11 1.59 46.87
C SER A 173 -29.44 0.68 45.67
N LYS A 174 -30.52 0.98 44.93
CA LYS A 174 -30.86 0.25 43.69
C LYS A 174 -29.79 0.37 42.60
N VAL A 175 -29.17 1.54 42.48
CA VAL A 175 -28.02 1.75 41.58
C VAL A 175 -26.83 0.90 42.03
N ALA A 176 -26.50 0.90 43.33
CA ALA A 176 -25.40 0.16 43.90
C ALA A 176 -25.57 -1.37 43.75
N GLN A 177 -26.78 -1.90 43.90
CA GLN A 177 -27.08 -3.31 43.63
C GLN A 177 -26.86 -3.69 42.16
N THR A 178 -27.23 -2.81 41.22
CA THR A 178 -26.99 -3.03 39.79
C THR A 178 -25.50 -2.97 39.46
N ILE A 179 -24.75 -2.03 40.05
CA ILE A 179 -23.29 -1.96 39.95
C ILE A 179 -22.63 -3.24 40.47
N LYS A 180 -23.10 -3.78 41.61
CA LYS A 180 -22.56 -5.01 42.22
C LYS A 180 -22.74 -6.24 41.33
N LYS A 181 -23.86 -6.34 40.61
CA LYS A 181 -24.10 -7.43 39.65
C LYS A 181 -23.09 -7.42 38.50
N HIS A 182 -22.66 -6.23 38.07
CA HIS A 182 -21.71 -6.03 36.98
C HIS A 182 -20.31 -5.63 37.50
N GLY A 183 -19.73 -6.51 38.31
CA GLY A 183 -18.45 -6.27 39.01
C GLY A 183 -17.23 -6.06 38.10
N SER A 184 -17.34 -6.28 36.78
CA SER A 184 -16.28 -6.02 35.79
C SER A 184 -16.16 -4.54 35.40
N TRP A 185 -17.18 -3.72 35.67
CA TRP A 185 -17.19 -2.29 35.31
C TRP A 185 -16.73 -1.42 36.48
N GLU A 186 -16.10 -0.30 36.15
CA GLU A 186 -15.74 0.75 37.10
C GLU A 186 -16.83 1.83 37.13
N PHE A 187 -16.93 2.51 38.27
CA PHE A 187 -17.87 3.61 38.42
C PHE A 187 -17.15 4.79 39.04
N ASP A 188 -17.44 5.96 38.49
CA ASP A 188 -16.95 7.25 38.94
C ASP A 188 -18.12 8.09 39.42
N LEU A 189 -17.89 8.87 40.47
CA LEU A 189 -18.78 9.95 40.87
C LEU A 189 -18.17 11.28 40.42
N ILE A 190 -18.89 11.99 39.57
CA ILE A 190 -18.52 13.32 39.10
C ILE A 190 -19.49 14.32 39.73
N SER A 191 -18.96 15.31 40.43
CA SER A 191 -19.74 16.46 40.91
C SER A 191 -19.49 17.65 39.99
N GLN A 192 -20.55 18.33 39.53
CA GLN A 192 -20.45 19.56 38.75
C GLN A 192 -21.00 20.73 39.57
N GLU A 193 -20.18 21.77 39.72
CA GLU A 193 -20.49 22.94 40.52
C GLU A 193 -20.32 24.24 39.74
N ASN A 194 -21.20 25.20 40.00
CA ASN A 194 -21.08 26.56 39.47
C ASN A 194 -20.37 27.53 40.45
N GLY A 195 -19.83 27.01 41.57
CA GLY A 195 -19.19 27.81 42.62
C GLY A 195 -20.15 28.55 43.55
N ILE A 196 -21.44 28.18 43.54
CA ILE A 196 -22.49 28.75 44.40
C ILE A 196 -22.53 28.06 45.77
N ILE A 197 -22.34 26.73 45.80
CA ILE A 197 -22.35 25.93 47.03
C ILE A 197 -20.94 25.87 47.62
N ASP A 198 -20.84 25.99 48.94
CA ASP A 198 -19.58 25.95 49.67
C ASP A 198 -18.86 24.60 49.48
N PRO A 199 -17.54 24.59 49.22
CA PRO A 199 -16.76 23.37 49.06
C PRO A 199 -16.94 22.29 50.15
N PRO A 200 -16.98 22.61 51.46
CA PRO A 200 -17.15 21.59 52.51
C PRO A 200 -18.52 20.91 52.47
N GLU A 201 -19.58 21.61 52.10
CA GLU A 201 -20.94 21.04 52.03
C GLU A 201 -21.04 20.05 50.86
N ARG A 202 -20.42 20.39 49.73
CA ARG A 202 -20.34 19.50 48.57
C ARG A 202 -19.48 18.27 48.85
N GLU A 203 -18.37 18.40 49.55
CA GLU A 203 -17.57 17.25 49.98
C GLU A 203 -18.36 16.32 50.90
N ALA A 204 -19.19 16.87 51.81
CA ALA A 204 -20.07 16.08 52.66
C ALA A 204 -21.15 15.33 51.85
N GLN A 205 -21.75 15.97 50.85
CA GLN A 205 -22.72 15.32 49.94
C GLN A 205 -22.06 14.20 49.12
N ILE A 206 -20.86 14.43 48.58
CA ILE A 206 -20.07 13.41 47.88
C ILE A 206 -19.79 12.23 48.82
N ALA A 207 -19.36 12.51 50.05
CA ALA A 207 -19.07 11.47 51.04
C ALA A 207 -20.31 10.64 51.39
N ALA A 208 -21.49 11.28 51.54
CA ALA A 208 -22.74 10.59 51.82
C ALA A 208 -23.14 9.64 50.67
N ILE A 209 -23.05 10.10 49.41
CA ILE A 209 -23.34 9.27 48.23
C ILE A 209 -22.36 8.09 48.15
N LEU A 210 -21.07 8.36 48.31
CA LEU A 210 -20.03 7.33 48.27
C LEU A 210 -20.18 6.33 49.41
N GLN A 211 -20.62 6.76 50.59
CA GLN A 211 -20.85 5.87 51.73
C GLN A 211 -21.95 4.86 51.43
N ILE A 212 -23.09 5.28 50.86
CA ILE A 212 -24.18 4.37 50.49
C ILE A 212 -23.69 3.37 49.42
N ILE A 213 -23.07 3.87 48.35
CA ILE A 213 -22.65 3.00 47.25
C ILE A 213 -21.53 2.04 47.69
N SER A 214 -20.57 2.50 48.49
CA SER A 214 -19.47 1.67 48.98
C SER A 214 -19.92 0.61 49.99
N GLN A 215 -20.89 0.93 50.86
CA GLN A 215 -21.46 -0.04 51.79
C GLN A 215 -22.14 -1.20 51.07
N GLU A 216 -22.85 -0.94 49.98
CA GLU A 216 -23.56 -1.99 49.24
C GLU A 216 -22.68 -2.75 48.24
N THR A 217 -21.77 -2.04 47.55
CA THR A 217 -20.88 -2.63 46.53
C THR A 217 -19.63 -3.28 47.12
N GLY A 218 -19.21 -2.88 48.33
CA GLY A 218 -17.93 -3.28 48.92
C GLY A 218 -16.72 -2.73 48.17
N ARG A 219 -16.91 -1.73 47.30
CA ARG A 219 -15.88 -1.16 46.42
C ARG A 219 -15.79 0.34 46.63
N ASN A 220 -14.57 0.87 46.62
CA ASN A 220 -14.33 2.31 46.61
C ASN A 220 -14.49 2.84 45.18
N ALA A 221 -15.29 3.88 45.01
CA ALA A 221 -15.40 4.60 43.74
C ALA A 221 -14.09 5.35 43.44
N LEU A 222 -13.79 5.57 42.16
CA LEU A 222 -12.85 6.63 41.80
C LEU A 222 -13.60 7.97 41.84
N THR A 223 -13.19 8.86 42.73
CA THR A 223 -13.71 10.23 42.76
C THR A 223 -13.03 11.03 41.65
N ILE A 224 -13.81 11.59 40.72
CA ILE A 224 -13.29 12.49 39.68
C ILE A 224 -13.83 13.90 39.95
N SER A 225 -12.91 14.80 40.33
CA SER A 225 -13.13 16.23 40.58
C SER A 225 -13.71 16.97 39.35
N PRO A 226 -14.28 18.18 39.53
CA PRO A 226 -15.27 18.73 38.59
C PRO A 226 -14.67 19.04 37.22
N LYS A 227 -15.10 18.30 36.20
CA LYS A 227 -15.02 18.83 34.84
C LYS A 227 -16.16 19.81 34.68
N ARG A 228 -15.84 21.10 34.50
CA ARG A 228 -16.75 22.09 33.91
C ARG A 228 -17.15 21.57 32.53
N ARG A 229 -18.31 20.91 32.46
CA ARG A 229 -18.88 20.43 31.21
C ARG A 229 -20.13 21.25 30.97
N ASP A 230 -20.16 21.88 29.79
CA ASP A 230 -21.20 22.80 29.38
C ASP A 230 -22.60 22.17 29.55
N GLY A 231 -23.46 22.79 30.36
CA GLY A 231 -24.90 22.52 30.39
C GLY A 231 -25.52 21.83 31.62
N LEU A 232 -24.75 21.41 32.64
CA LEU A 232 -25.31 20.90 33.92
C LEU A 232 -24.91 21.83 35.07
N ILE A 233 -25.90 22.36 35.78
CA ILE A 233 -25.74 23.28 36.90
C ILE A 233 -26.05 22.52 38.18
N ASN A 234 -25.14 22.54 39.17
CA ASN A 234 -25.32 21.92 40.49
C ASN A 234 -25.87 20.48 40.40
N ALA A 235 -25.13 19.58 39.77
CA ALA A 235 -25.59 18.21 39.54
C ALA A 235 -24.48 17.19 39.79
N PHE A 236 -24.90 15.99 40.16
CA PHE A 236 -24.02 14.83 40.28
C PHE A 236 -24.22 13.91 39.07
N GLU A 237 -23.16 13.25 38.63
CA GLU A 237 -23.22 12.27 37.55
C GLU A 237 -22.51 11.01 38.01
N ILE A 238 -23.27 9.91 38.15
CA ILE A 238 -22.68 8.58 38.35
C ILE A 238 -22.39 8.02 36.97
N ARG A 239 -21.11 7.80 36.67
CA ARG A 239 -20.68 7.24 35.39
C ARG A 239 -20.18 5.82 35.59
N LEU A 240 -20.85 4.85 34.98
CA LEU A 240 -20.35 3.50 34.82
C LEU A 240 -19.59 3.40 33.50
N HIS A 241 -18.38 2.85 33.52
CA HIS A 241 -17.61 2.63 32.31
C HIS A 241 -16.82 1.32 32.38
N PRO A 242 -16.51 0.71 31.21
CA PRO A 242 -15.61 -0.43 31.18
C PRO A 242 -14.21 -0.02 31.64
N ARG A 243 -13.42 -0.98 32.13
CA ARG A 243 -12.03 -0.73 32.57
C ARG A 243 -11.17 -0.41 31.36
N TYR A 244 -11.08 0.88 31.03
CA TYR A 244 -10.28 1.36 29.91
C TYR A 244 -8.81 0.88 29.95
N PRO A 245 -8.12 0.80 31.12
CA PRO A 245 -6.77 0.26 31.18
C PRO A 245 -6.66 -1.17 30.63
N ASP A 246 -7.62 -2.04 30.95
CA ASP A 246 -7.65 -3.43 30.49
C ASP A 246 -7.85 -3.49 28.97
N PHE A 247 -8.75 -2.66 28.43
CA PHE A 247 -8.93 -2.49 26.99
C PHE A 247 -7.64 -2.06 26.30
N TYR A 248 -6.96 -1.01 26.80
CA TYR A 248 -5.70 -0.55 26.21
C TYR A 248 -4.58 -1.58 26.33
N MET A 249 -4.53 -2.36 27.42
CA MET A 249 -3.58 -3.47 27.56
C MET A 249 -3.88 -4.60 26.57
N ALA A 250 -5.15 -4.97 26.38
CA ALA A 250 -5.56 -6.00 25.44
C ALA A 250 -5.24 -5.59 23.98
N VAL A 251 -5.56 -4.35 23.61
CA VAL A 251 -5.20 -3.76 22.33
C VAL A 251 -3.68 -3.73 22.15
N ARG A 252 -2.92 -3.28 23.16
CA ARG A 252 -1.44 -3.25 23.11
C ARG A 252 -0.83 -4.65 22.95
N LYS A 253 -1.40 -5.66 23.60
CA LYS A 253 -0.94 -7.05 23.48
C LYS A 253 -1.18 -7.61 22.08
N ASN A 254 -2.31 -7.28 21.45
CA ASN A 254 -2.60 -7.68 20.07
C ASN A 254 -1.84 -6.86 19.01
N ILE A 255 -1.34 -5.67 19.34
CA ILE A 255 -0.52 -4.85 18.44
C ILE A 255 0.98 -5.22 18.51
N LYS A 256 1.43 -5.80 19.63
CA LYS A 256 2.84 -6.18 19.83
C LYS A 256 3.23 -7.55 19.28
N ASN A 257 2.24 -8.37 18.92
CA ASN A 257 2.43 -9.69 18.29
C ASN A 257 2.14 -9.58 16.81
#